data_AF-A0A7S2G744-F1
#
_entry.id   AF-A0A7S2G744-F1
#
_cell.length_a   1.000
_cell.length_b   1.000
_cell.length_c   1.000
_cell.angle_alpha   90.00
_cell.angle_beta   90.00
_cell.angle_gamma   90.00
#
_symmetry.space_group_name_H-M   'P 1'
#
loop_
_entity.id
_entity.type
_entity.pdbx_description
1 polymer ?
#
loop_
_entity_poly.entity_id
_entity_poly.type
_entity_poly.pdbx_seq_one_letter_code
_entity_poly.pdbx_strand_id
1 'polypeptide(L)'
;RGAMWAFSAPCAQATQHTHNRPQRPTWHLFLSMRRLRTRRTEPGRATPIPTGINLSSEWRWSKYEAYKPPPRINPVARALLAGVADPDSPLHLFSGHTDVIELIYMTTHAMWDAALIRASVPAEDDHVSDHSMLAFDHVDNVAFPPPADLNINMMPFVMGEKSSLMTAYHGYWPMIEQCLESVASEIGRVGYLTIHEGVASKGCSQRRPGLHTEGFAGPTVEGTGAECKQKSFWHPWGVGEAFRRRKRGDDPRTATCTGPGSYRGGIFMASTVGGTCRLWNAMLRESELVGAVGSIEHLRHPLSRQATSCTMQANELFWMTDATPHESLPLAKRSYRQYFRLVTSNVGVWYAAHSTPNPLGTVPPAHVSIVTHDKFTGKDPDEGRREGHQGERNTTHVLPTTAHKPAALVMTLPARPRVSVAEVLVKSLRSLRFM
;
A
#
# COMPACT_ATOMS: atom_id res chain seq x y z
N ARG A 1 3.86 -56.11 -48.34
CA ARG A 1 4.77 -57.03 -47.62
C ARG A 1 4.37 -56.98 -46.14
N GLY A 2 3.72 -58.06 -45.64
CA GLY A 2 3.27 -58.34 -44.25
C GLY A 2 2.13 -57.45 -43.73
N ALA A 3 0.85 -57.86 -43.58
CA ALA A 3 0.23 -58.98 -42.83
C ALA A 3 0.58 -58.91 -41.33
N MET A 4 -0.32 -58.92 -40.32
CA MET A 4 -1.60 -59.59 -40.00
C MET A 4 -2.27 -58.79 -38.83
N TRP A 5 -3.59 -58.56 -38.73
CA TRP A 5 -4.64 -59.40 -38.07
C TRP A 5 -4.21 -59.94 -36.67
N ALA A 6 -4.99 -59.97 -35.57
CA ALA A 6 -6.42 -59.91 -35.33
C ALA A 6 -6.71 -60.01 -33.79
N PHE A 7 -7.88 -59.48 -33.37
CA PHE A 7 -8.82 -59.93 -32.32
C PHE A 7 -8.38 -60.27 -30.88
N SER A 8 -9.07 -59.68 -29.88
CA SER A 8 -10.11 -60.35 -29.04
C SER A 8 -10.40 -59.58 -27.74
N ALA A 9 -11.69 -59.38 -27.41
CA ALA A 9 -12.21 -59.18 -26.05
C ALA A 9 -12.76 -60.53 -25.54
N PRO A 10 -13.38 -60.68 -24.34
CA PRO A 10 -13.34 -59.95 -23.07
C PRO A 10 -13.03 -60.88 -21.87
N CYS A 11 -12.77 -60.36 -20.65
CA CYS A 11 -13.14 -61.09 -19.42
C CYS A 11 -13.13 -60.18 -18.19
N ALA A 12 -14.18 -60.31 -17.38
CA ALA A 12 -14.38 -59.65 -16.11
C ALA A 12 -13.41 -60.18 -15.05
N GLN A 13 -12.96 -59.31 -14.15
CA GLN A 13 -12.61 -59.70 -12.78
C GLN A 13 -12.86 -58.53 -11.83
N ALA A 14 -13.59 -58.86 -10.76
CA ALA A 14 -13.92 -58.01 -9.65
C ALA A 14 -12.67 -57.71 -8.82
N THR A 15 -12.48 -56.44 -8.45
CA THR A 15 -11.62 -56.05 -7.34
C THR A 15 -12.33 -55.01 -6.49
N GLN A 16 -12.57 -55.41 -5.24
CA GLN A 16 -13.03 -54.56 -4.15
C GLN A 16 -12.01 -53.44 -3.93
N HIS A 17 -12.43 -52.18 -4.04
CA HIS A 17 -11.69 -51.06 -3.49
C HIS A 17 -12.47 -50.47 -2.32
N THR A 18 -11.90 -50.67 -1.14
CA THR A 18 -12.32 -50.13 0.13
C THR A 18 -12.19 -48.60 0.12
N HIS A 19 -13.29 -47.92 0.45
CA HIS A 19 -13.28 -46.50 0.77
C HIS A 19 -12.57 -46.28 2.12
N ASN A 20 -11.30 -45.86 2.08
CA ASN A 20 -10.64 -45.23 3.21
C ASN A 20 -10.51 -43.73 2.93
N ARG A 21 -11.46 -42.95 3.49
CA ARG A 21 -11.30 -41.50 3.65
C ARG A 21 -10.21 -41.24 4.71
N PRO A 22 -9.16 -40.46 4.43
CA PRO A 22 -8.30 -39.98 5.50
C PRO A 22 -9.04 -38.95 6.34
N GLN A 23 -9.10 -39.19 7.65
CA GLN A 23 -9.54 -38.23 8.65
C GLN A 23 -8.61 -37.01 8.64
N ARG A 24 -9.21 -35.82 8.71
CA ARG A 24 -8.51 -34.54 8.87
C ARG A 24 -7.79 -34.51 10.22
N PRO A 25 -6.53 -34.07 10.33
CA PRO A 25 -5.90 -33.86 11.62
C PRO A 25 -6.46 -32.60 12.28
N THR A 26 -6.92 -32.77 13.52
CA THR A 26 -7.17 -31.71 14.49
C THR A 26 -5.85 -31.06 14.89
N TRP A 27 -5.72 -29.75 14.68
CA TRP A 27 -4.55 -28.98 15.11
C TRP A 27 -4.59 -28.76 16.62
N HIS A 28 -3.72 -29.45 17.36
CA HIS A 28 -3.36 -29.09 18.72
C HIS A 28 -2.13 -28.17 18.70
N LEU A 29 -2.29 -26.96 19.24
CA LEU A 29 -1.23 -25.97 19.41
C LEU A 29 -0.34 -26.39 20.59
N PHE A 30 0.85 -26.92 20.33
CA PHE A 30 1.88 -27.16 21.35
C PHE A 30 2.98 -26.11 21.25
N LEU A 31 3.12 -25.30 22.32
CA LEU A 31 4.27 -24.42 22.55
C LEU A 31 5.50 -25.26 22.92
N SER A 32 6.53 -25.26 22.09
CA SER A 32 7.85 -25.79 22.44
C SER A 32 8.92 -24.74 22.18
N MET A 33 9.48 -24.19 23.27
CA MET A 33 10.73 -23.45 23.22
C MET A 33 11.89 -24.44 23.11
N ARG A 34 12.67 -24.36 22.02
CA ARG A 34 13.98 -25.03 21.95
C ARG A 34 15.10 -24.04 21.62
N ARG A 35 16.20 -24.25 22.36
CA ARG A 35 17.42 -23.46 22.48
C ARG A 35 18.18 -23.38 21.14
N LEU A 36 18.64 -22.17 20.80
CA LEU A 36 19.56 -21.90 19.71
C LEU A 36 20.99 -22.37 20.07
N ARG A 37 21.56 -23.25 19.25
CA ARG A 37 23.00 -23.54 19.21
C ARG A 37 23.65 -22.60 18.18
N THR A 38 24.65 -21.84 18.62
CA THR A 38 25.48 -20.99 17.77
C THR A 38 26.48 -21.83 16.97
N ARG A 39 26.53 -21.65 15.65
CA ARG A 39 27.59 -22.17 14.77
C ARG A 39 28.51 -21.01 14.38
N ARG A 40 29.82 -21.20 14.57
CA ARG A 40 30.90 -20.31 14.09
C ARG A 40 31.05 -20.44 12.57
N THR A 41 31.33 -19.33 11.90
CA THR A 41 31.81 -19.28 10.51
C THR A 41 33.12 -18.49 10.45
N GLU A 42 34.12 -19.02 9.76
CA GLU A 42 35.42 -18.37 9.49
C GLU A 42 35.38 -17.54 8.20
N PRO A 43 36.30 -16.55 8.04
CA PRO A 43 36.32 -15.65 6.89
C PRO A 43 37.33 -16.08 5.81
N GLY A 44 36.97 -15.91 4.53
CA GLY A 44 37.89 -16.19 3.43
C GLY A 44 37.55 -15.52 2.10
N ARG A 45 38.34 -14.49 1.77
CA ARG A 45 38.79 -14.00 0.45
C ARG A 45 37.78 -13.52 -0.61
N ALA A 46 37.97 -12.27 -1.03
CA ALA A 46 37.38 -11.63 -2.20
C ALA A 46 38.39 -11.60 -3.37
N THR A 47 37.91 -11.85 -4.59
CA THR A 47 38.56 -11.52 -5.87
C THR A 47 37.50 -11.13 -6.92
N PRO A 48 37.88 -10.37 -7.97
CA PRO A 48 37.02 -9.35 -8.58
C PRO A 48 36.16 -9.83 -9.76
N ILE A 49 35.21 -8.95 -10.10
CA ILE A 49 34.13 -9.04 -11.08
C ILE A 49 34.64 -9.17 -12.53
N PRO A 50 34.04 -10.06 -13.35
CA PRO A 50 33.96 -9.88 -14.79
C PRO A 50 32.57 -9.40 -15.21
N THR A 51 32.55 -8.27 -15.92
CA THR A 51 31.42 -7.72 -16.67
C THR A 51 31.04 -8.67 -17.81
N GLY A 52 29.89 -9.32 -17.68
CA GLY A 52 29.30 -10.17 -18.71
C GLY A 52 27.95 -10.66 -18.23
N ILE A 53 26.92 -9.83 -18.41
CA ILE A 53 25.57 -10.10 -17.92
C ILE A 53 24.96 -11.23 -18.76
N ASN A 54 25.08 -12.44 -18.23
CA ASN A 54 24.23 -13.56 -18.58
C ASN A 54 23.37 -13.83 -17.34
N LEU A 55 22.12 -13.34 -17.35
CA LEU A 55 21.20 -13.40 -16.22
C LEU A 55 20.68 -14.83 -16.06
N SER A 56 21.42 -15.65 -15.31
CA SER A 56 20.93 -16.96 -14.86
C SER A 56 19.85 -16.79 -13.80
N SER A 57 18.94 -17.76 -13.76
CA SER A 57 17.81 -17.92 -12.84
C SER A 57 18.16 -17.99 -11.33
N GLU A 58 19.43 -17.80 -10.96
CA GLU A 58 19.94 -17.86 -9.58
C GLU A 58 19.79 -16.54 -8.80
N TRP A 59 19.38 -15.44 -9.43
CA TRP A 59 18.95 -14.21 -8.73
C TRP A 59 17.61 -14.35 -7.97
N ARG A 60 17.06 -15.57 -7.91
CA ARG A 60 15.77 -15.87 -7.29
C ARG A 60 15.88 -15.89 -5.75
N TRP A 61 15.28 -14.86 -5.16
CA TRP A 61 14.77 -14.78 -3.78
C TRP A 61 15.78 -14.57 -2.63
N SER A 62 17.09 -14.47 -2.87
CA SER A 62 18.07 -14.27 -1.78
C SER A 62 18.06 -12.88 -1.14
N LYS A 63 17.44 -11.87 -1.78
CA LYS A 63 17.31 -10.49 -1.24
C LYS A 63 16.11 -10.29 -0.30
N TYR A 64 15.25 -11.29 -0.11
CA TYR A 64 14.09 -11.19 0.78
C TYR A 64 14.51 -11.52 2.22
N GLU A 65 14.81 -10.50 3.00
CA GLU A 65 15.03 -10.67 4.43
C GLU A 65 13.68 -10.74 5.17
N ALA A 66 13.61 -11.62 6.18
CA ALA A 66 12.53 -11.56 7.17
C ALA A 66 12.64 -10.23 7.92
N TYR A 67 11.75 -9.29 7.60
CA TYR A 67 11.77 -7.97 8.20
C TYR A 67 11.50 -8.06 9.71
N LYS A 68 12.41 -7.46 10.50
CA LYS A 68 12.22 -7.27 11.94
C LYS A 68 11.71 -5.85 12.17
N PRO A 69 10.45 -5.66 12.60
CA PRO A 69 9.94 -4.32 12.89
C PRO A 69 10.80 -3.65 13.98
N PRO A 70 10.99 -2.31 13.91
CA PRO A 70 11.73 -1.60 14.95
C PRO A 70 11.04 -1.81 16.32
N PRO A 71 11.79 -1.69 17.44
CA PRO A 71 11.30 -1.98 18.80
C PRO A 71 10.27 -0.97 19.33
N ARG A 72 9.55 -0.25 18.46
CA ARG A 72 8.47 0.64 18.84
C ARG A 72 7.26 -0.20 19.25
N ILE A 73 6.55 0.24 20.29
CA ILE A 73 5.26 -0.33 20.66
C ILE A 73 4.36 -0.26 19.41
N ASN A 74 3.70 -1.38 19.10
CA ASN A 74 2.74 -1.46 18.00
C ASN A 74 1.73 -0.30 18.12
N PRO A 75 1.47 0.46 17.04
CA PRO A 75 0.57 1.62 17.08
C PRO A 75 -0.83 1.28 17.62
N VAL A 76 -1.33 0.08 17.34
CA VAL A 76 -2.63 -0.42 17.82
C VAL A 76 -2.58 -0.70 19.32
N ALA A 77 -1.54 -1.39 19.79
CA ALA A 77 -1.32 -1.59 21.22
C ALA A 77 -1.20 -0.25 21.95
N ARG A 78 -0.49 0.72 21.36
CA ARG A 78 -0.36 2.08 21.90
C ARG A 78 -1.72 2.78 21.97
N ALA A 79 -2.53 2.69 20.92
CA ALA A 79 -3.87 3.29 20.90
C ALA A 79 -4.79 2.67 21.95
N LEU A 80 -4.78 1.34 22.10
CA LEU A 80 -5.52 0.64 23.14
C LEU A 80 -5.08 1.09 24.54
N LEU A 81 -3.77 1.09 24.81
CA LEU A 81 -3.24 1.49 26.11
C LEU A 81 -3.52 2.96 26.44
N ALA A 82 -3.40 3.86 25.45
CA ALA A 82 -3.75 5.27 25.62
C ALA A 82 -5.24 5.44 25.92
N GLY A 83 -6.11 4.73 25.19
CA GLY A 83 -7.55 4.78 25.43
C GLY A 83 -7.95 4.17 26.77
N VAL A 84 -7.22 3.19 27.30
CA VAL A 84 -7.46 2.66 28.66
C VAL A 84 -7.01 3.66 29.72
N ALA A 85 -5.91 4.37 29.48
CA ALA A 85 -5.37 5.34 30.43
C ALA A 85 -6.17 6.66 30.51
N ASP A 86 -6.89 7.02 29.45
CA ASP A 86 -7.69 8.25 29.36
C ASP A 86 -9.10 8.06 29.99
N PRO A 87 -9.44 8.74 31.10
CA PRO A 87 -10.74 8.62 31.76
C PRO A 87 -11.95 8.97 30.89
N ASP A 88 -11.76 9.80 29.85
CA ASP A 88 -12.82 10.24 28.96
C ASP A 88 -13.02 9.27 27.78
N SER A 89 -12.08 8.35 27.57
CA SER A 89 -12.17 7.33 26.53
C SER A 89 -13.11 6.19 26.93
N PRO A 90 -13.97 5.69 26.03
CA PRO A 90 -14.78 4.49 26.28
C PRO A 90 -13.95 3.25 26.65
N LEU A 91 -12.68 3.19 26.23
CA LEU A 91 -11.77 2.10 26.58
C LEU A 91 -11.32 2.15 28.06
N HIS A 92 -11.51 3.26 28.76
CA HIS A 92 -11.21 3.37 30.19
C HIS A 92 -11.99 2.37 31.05
N LEU A 93 -13.14 1.89 30.55
CA LEU A 93 -13.93 0.82 31.17
C LEU A 93 -13.13 -0.48 31.33
N PHE A 94 -12.02 -0.64 30.59
CA PHE A 94 -11.10 -1.76 30.69
C PHE A 94 -9.85 -1.44 31.53
N SER A 95 -9.82 -0.32 32.26
CA SER A 95 -8.73 0.00 33.18
C SER A 95 -8.61 -1.06 34.27
N GLY A 96 -7.42 -1.64 34.41
CA GLY A 96 -7.16 -2.79 35.28
C GLY A 96 -7.51 -4.16 34.68
N HIS A 97 -8.12 -4.21 33.49
CA HIS A 97 -8.49 -5.44 32.78
C HIS A 97 -7.48 -5.78 31.67
N THR A 98 -6.23 -6.01 32.05
CA THR A 98 -5.12 -6.23 31.09
C THR A 98 -5.32 -7.46 30.21
N ASP A 99 -5.94 -8.51 30.75
CA ASP A 99 -6.30 -9.74 30.05
C ASP A 99 -7.32 -9.49 28.92
N VAL A 100 -8.34 -8.65 29.19
CA VAL A 100 -9.33 -8.27 28.18
C VAL A 100 -8.71 -7.45 27.06
N ILE A 101 -7.82 -6.52 27.39
CA ILE A 101 -7.09 -5.72 26.40
C ILE A 101 -6.17 -6.59 25.54
N GLU A 102 -5.46 -7.54 26.17
CA GLU A 102 -4.64 -8.52 25.44
C GLU A 102 -5.49 -9.35 24.49
N LEU A 103 -6.66 -9.84 24.94
CA LEU A 103 -7.58 -10.60 24.10
C LEU A 103 -8.08 -9.76 22.91
N ILE A 104 -8.51 -8.52 23.12
CA ILE A 104 -8.93 -7.60 22.05
C ILE A 104 -7.81 -7.43 21.03
N TYR A 105 -6.59 -7.15 21.49
CA TYR A 105 -5.43 -6.96 20.63
C TYR A 105 -5.10 -8.23 19.82
N MET A 106 -5.09 -9.40 20.47
CA MET A 106 -4.83 -10.69 19.81
C MET A 106 -5.92 -11.05 18.78
N THR A 107 -7.20 -10.88 19.12
CA THR A 107 -8.31 -11.15 18.19
C THR A 107 -8.25 -10.21 16.98
N THR A 108 -7.99 -8.93 17.20
CA THR A 108 -7.86 -7.95 16.10
C THR A 108 -6.72 -8.33 15.16
N HIS A 109 -5.55 -8.69 15.72
CA HIS A 109 -4.42 -9.16 14.92
C HIS A 109 -4.72 -10.44 14.13
N ALA A 110 -5.42 -11.40 14.75
CA ALA A 110 -5.82 -12.64 14.07
C ALA A 110 -6.79 -12.36 12.90
N MET A 111 -7.70 -11.40 13.06
CA MET A 111 -8.59 -10.97 11.99
C MET A 111 -7.83 -10.34 10.82
N TRP A 112 -6.84 -9.48 11.10
CA TRP A 112 -6.00 -8.88 10.05
C TRP A 112 -5.10 -9.90 9.36
N ASP A 113 -4.50 -10.84 10.11
CA ASP A 113 -3.74 -11.95 9.52
C ASP A 113 -4.62 -12.74 8.55
N ALA A 114 -5.83 -13.09 8.97
CA ALA A 114 -6.77 -13.82 8.13
C ALA A 114 -7.17 -13.01 6.88
N ALA A 115 -7.34 -11.69 7.02
CA ALA A 115 -7.65 -10.81 5.90
C ALA A 115 -6.49 -10.69 4.90
N LEU A 116 -5.25 -10.55 5.38
CA LEU A 116 -4.06 -10.56 4.53
C LEU A 116 -3.87 -11.88 3.80
N ILE A 117 -4.11 -13.01 4.47
CA ILE A 117 -4.06 -14.33 3.83
C ILE A 117 -5.10 -14.41 2.73
N ARG A 118 -6.36 -14.01 2.98
CA ARG A 118 -7.41 -13.98 1.95
C ARG A 118 -7.04 -13.07 0.79
N ALA A 119 -6.49 -11.90 1.06
CA ALA A 119 -6.06 -10.96 0.03
C ALA A 119 -4.83 -11.43 -0.78
N SER A 120 -4.08 -12.41 -0.25
CA SER A 120 -2.89 -12.99 -0.91
C SER A 120 -3.20 -14.27 -1.67
N VAL A 121 -4.33 -14.93 -1.38
CA VAL A 121 -4.77 -16.16 -2.04
C VAL A 121 -5.68 -15.79 -3.22
N PRO A 122 -5.36 -16.20 -4.46
CA PRO A 122 -6.29 -16.03 -5.58
C PRO A 122 -7.63 -16.70 -5.23
N ALA A 123 -8.76 -16.02 -5.50
CA ALA A 123 -10.09 -16.60 -5.25
C ALA A 123 -10.22 -17.94 -5.99
N GLU A 124 -10.46 -19.04 -5.26
CA GLU A 124 -10.44 -20.41 -5.82
C GLU A 124 -11.57 -20.68 -6.84
N ASP A 125 -12.62 -19.85 -6.86
CA ASP A 125 -13.86 -20.14 -7.61
C ASP A 125 -13.94 -19.55 -9.02
N ASP A 126 -13.00 -18.70 -9.45
CA ASP A 126 -12.97 -18.22 -10.84
C ASP A 126 -12.09 -19.15 -11.69
N HIS A 127 -12.74 -20.11 -12.35
CA HIS A 127 -12.17 -21.07 -13.31
C HIS A 127 -11.45 -20.46 -14.53
N VAL A 128 -11.17 -19.16 -14.54
CA VAL A 128 -10.53 -18.47 -15.65
C VAL A 128 -9.44 -17.55 -15.12
N SER A 129 -8.20 -18.01 -15.29
CA SER A 129 -6.96 -17.29 -15.60
C SER A 129 -5.85 -17.39 -14.54
N ASP A 130 -4.70 -17.88 -15.01
CA ASP A 130 -3.40 -18.01 -14.32
C ASP A 130 -2.75 -16.64 -14.05
N HIS A 131 -3.54 -15.66 -13.61
CA HIS A 131 -3.06 -14.36 -13.21
C HIS A 131 -2.56 -14.48 -11.78
N SER A 132 -1.28 -14.84 -11.62
CA SER A 132 -0.63 -14.64 -10.32
C SER A 132 -0.69 -13.16 -9.98
N MET A 133 -1.37 -12.83 -8.90
CA MET A 133 -1.48 -11.47 -8.39
C MET A 133 -0.13 -11.00 -7.88
N LEU A 134 0.69 -10.47 -8.79
CA LEU A 134 1.99 -9.90 -8.50
C LEU A 134 1.77 -8.49 -7.96
N ALA A 135 2.15 -8.23 -6.70
CA ALA A 135 2.01 -6.91 -6.10
C ALA A 135 3.05 -5.92 -6.66
N PHE A 136 4.27 -6.39 -6.91
CA PHE A 136 5.32 -5.60 -7.52
C PHE A 136 6.30 -6.49 -8.29
N ASP A 137 7.01 -5.88 -9.24
CA ASP A 137 8.09 -6.50 -9.99
C ASP A 137 9.31 -5.59 -10.08
N HIS A 138 10.49 -6.19 -10.16
CA HIS A 138 11.70 -5.49 -10.56
C HIS A 138 11.74 -5.45 -12.09
N VAL A 139 11.63 -4.25 -12.66
CA VAL A 139 11.61 -4.07 -14.11
C VAL A 139 13.03 -4.12 -14.66
N ASP A 140 13.92 -3.27 -14.17
CA ASP A 140 15.30 -3.17 -14.64
C ASP A 140 16.15 -2.25 -13.74
N ASN A 141 17.41 -2.05 -14.09
CA ASN A 141 18.24 -0.95 -13.62
C ASN A 141 18.16 0.24 -14.57
N VAL A 142 18.19 1.45 -14.02
CA VAL A 142 18.03 2.71 -14.77
C VAL A 142 19.18 3.67 -14.55
N ALA A 143 19.49 4.49 -15.55
CA ALA A 143 20.38 5.62 -15.40
C ALA A 143 19.56 6.90 -15.15
N PHE A 144 19.86 7.61 -14.07
CA PHE A 144 19.30 8.94 -13.84
C PHE A 144 20.06 9.99 -14.65
N PRO A 145 19.39 11.04 -15.15
CA PRO A 145 20.09 12.18 -15.74
C PRO A 145 20.90 12.93 -14.66
N PRO A 146 21.84 13.80 -15.07
CA PRO A 146 22.49 14.72 -14.14
C PRO A 146 21.45 15.49 -13.30
N PRO A 147 21.66 15.65 -11.99
CA PRO A 147 20.78 16.44 -11.13
C PRO A 147 20.53 17.86 -11.65
N ALA A 148 19.29 18.32 -11.55
CA ALA A 148 18.85 19.64 -12.00
C ALA A 148 17.88 20.34 -11.01
N ASP A 149 17.82 19.86 -9.76
CA ASP A 149 16.94 20.35 -8.68
C ASP A 149 15.44 20.39 -9.09
N LEU A 150 15.02 19.41 -9.88
CA LEU A 150 13.65 19.32 -10.39
C LEU A 150 12.67 18.85 -9.30
N ASN A 151 11.51 19.51 -9.24
CA ASN A 151 10.44 19.15 -8.32
C ASN A 151 9.06 19.30 -8.97
N ILE A 152 8.50 18.19 -9.43
CA ILE A 152 7.13 18.08 -9.93
C ILE A 152 6.43 16.90 -9.27
N ASN A 153 5.12 17.02 -9.04
CA ASN A 153 4.34 15.93 -8.48
C ASN A 153 3.08 15.68 -9.30
N MET A 154 2.87 14.45 -9.75
CA MET A 154 1.67 14.04 -10.49
C MET A 154 1.37 14.95 -11.69
N MET A 155 2.40 15.40 -12.41
CA MET A 155 2.22 16.26 -13.58
C MET A 155 1.67 15.45 -14.75
N PRO A 156 0.50 15.80 -15.32
CA PRO A 156 -0.11 15.06 -16.41
C PRO A 156 0.68 15.25 -17.71
N PHE A 157 0.88 14.20 -18.49
CA PHE A 157 1.44 14.25 -19.84
C PHE A 157 0.91 13.08 -20.68
N VAL A 158 1.02 13.15 -22.00
CA VAL A 158 0.60 12.08 -22.90
C VAL A 158 1.72 11.04 -23.00
N MET A 159 1.49 9.85 -22.47
CA MET A 159 2.45 8.76 -22.46
C MET A 159 2.80 8.33 -23.90
N GLY A 160 4.09 8.26 -24.22
CA GLY A 160 4.59 7.98 -25.57
C GLY A 160 4.72 9.22 -26.47
N GLU A 161 4.27 10.39 -26.02
CA GLU A 161 4.43 11.65 -26.74
C GLU A 161 5.39 12.59 -26.00
N LYS A 162 6.68 12.55 -26.36
CA LYS A 162 7.74 13.35 -25.71
C LYS A 162 7.47 14.86 -25.73
N SER A 163 6.83 15.35 -26.78
CA SER A 163 6.44 16.77 -26.93
C SER A 163 5.40 17.23 -25.91
N SER A 164 4.64 16.32 -25.31
CA SER A 164 3.69 16.67 -24.24
C SER A 164 4.36 16.95 -22.89
N LEU A 165 5.68 16.69 -22.78
CA LEU A 165 6.50 16.92 -21.61
C LEU A 165 7.44 18.12 -21.86
N MET A 166 7.58 19.02 -20.89
CA MET A 166 8.53 20.14 -21.00
C MET A 166 9.97 19.63 -21.21
N THR A 167 10.74 20.36 -22.02
CA THR A 167 12.14 20.03 -22.35
C THR A 167 13.02 19.84 -21.11
N ALA A 168 12.74 20.56 -20.03
CA ALA A 168 13.47 20.44 -18.75
C ALA A 168 13.41 19.01 -18.15
N TYR A 169 12.39 18.22 -18.48
CA TYR A 169 12.21 16.85 -17.97
C TYR A 169 12.65 15.77 -18.97
N HIS A 170 13.11 16.14 -20.17
CA HIS A 170 13.49 15.19 -21.22
C HIS A 170 14.67 14.30 -20.85
N GLY A 171 15.50 14.68 -19.88
CA GLY A 171 16.55 13.82 -19.34
C GLY A 171 16.03 12.52 -18.72
N TYR A 172 14.78 12.51 -18.26
CA TYR A 172 14.10 11.32 -17.73
C TYR A 172 13.39 10.49 -18.81
N TRP A 173 13.35 10.95 -20.05
CA TRP A 173 12.61 10.28 -21.12
C TRP A 173 13.05 8.83 -21.38
N PRO A 174 14.36 8.47 -21.37
CA PRO A 174 14.76 7.06 -21.53
C PRO A 174 14.15 6.14 -20.46
N MET A 175 14.04 6.63 -19.22
CA MET A 175 13.41 5.88 -18.13
C MET A 175 11.90 5.75 -18.32
N ILE A 176 11.25 6.78 -18.88
CA ILE A 176 9.82 6.74 -19.24
C ILE A 176 9.60 5.71 -20.36
N GLU A 177 10.42 5.71 -21.41
CA GLU A 177 10.32 4.74 -22.52
C GLU A 177 10.41 3.30 -22.00
N GLN A 178 11.36 3.03 -21.10
CA GLN A 178 11.51 1.72 -20.48
C GLN A 178 10.27 1.29 -19.66
N CYS A 179 9.62 2.23 -18.96
CA CYS A 179 8.33 1.93 -18.32
C CYS A 179 7.26 1.57 -19.37
N LEU A 180 7.18 2.35 -20.45
CA LEU A 180 6.16 2.20 -21.50
C LEU A 180 6.31 0.91 -22.31
N GLU A 181 7.53 0.38 -22.45
CA GLU A 181 7.76 -0.95 -23.02
C GLU A 181 7.02 -2.05 -22.26
N SER A 182 6.93 -1.93 -20.93
CA SER A 182 6.20 -2.87 -20.09
C SER A 182 4.68 -2.64 -20.06
N VAL A 183 4.20 -1.45 -20.43
CA VAL A 183 2.77 -1.07 -20.43
C VAL A 183 2.32 -0.50 -21.77
N ALA A 184 2.64 -1.15 -22.89
CA ALA A 184 2.33 -0.64 -24.24
C ALA A 184 0.86 -0.22 -24.43
N SER A 185 -0.09 -0.85 -23.72
CA SER A 185 -1.52 -0.49 -23.75
C SER A 185 -1.87 0.89 -23.17
N GLU A 186 -0.92 1.54 -22.50
CA GLU A 186 -1.06 2.86 -21.88
C GLU A 186 -0.55 4.00 -22.78
N ILE A 187 0.13 3.69 -23.88
CA ILE A 187 0.62 4.69 -24.85
C ILE A 187 -0.57 5.47 -25.44
N GLY A 188 -0.41 6.78 -25.56
CA GLY A 188 -1.42 7.73 -26.02
C GLY A 188 -2.40 8.18 -24.94
N ARG A 189 -2.32 7.62 -23.72
CA ARG A 189 -3.14 8.05 -22.58
C ARG A 189 -2.41 9.06 -21.71
N VAL A 190 -3.16 9.80 -20.88
CA VAL A 190 -2.58 10.70 -19.89
C VAL A 190 -1.98 9.87 -18.75
N GLY A 191 -0.67 10.00 -18.53
CA GLY A 191 0.04 9.51 -17.36
C GLY A 191 0.48 10.66 -16.46
N TYR A 192 1.00 10.34 -15.28
CA TYR A 192 1.34 11.34 -14.26
C TYR A 192 2.77 11.14 -13.77
N LEU A 193 3.60 12.17 -13.96
CA LEU A 193 5.01 12.15 -13.63
C LEU A 193 5.28 12.87 -12.30
N THR A 194 6.05 12.23 -11.44
CA THR A 194 6.65 12.83 -10.26
C THR A 194 8.17 12.73 -10.39
N ILE A 195 8.86 13.87 -10.30
CA ILE A 195 10.31 13.96 -10.15
C ILE A 195 10.54 14.80 -8.89
N HIS A 196 11.32 14.27 -7.95
CA HIS A 196 11.70 15.02 -6.75
C HIS A 196 13.19 14.85 -6.51
N GLU A 197 13.94 15.88 -6.89
CA GLU A 197 15.37 16.00 -6.66
C GLU A 197 15.63 16.95 -5.48
N GLY A 198 16.60 16.60 -4.65
CA GLY A 198 17.03 17.48 -3.58
C GLY A 198 17.80 16.79 -2.48
N VAL A 199 18.27 17.60 -1.53
CA VAL A 199 18.98 17.11 -0.34
C VAL A 199 17.98 16.60 0.68
N ALA A 200 18.13 15.35 1.08
CA ALA A 200 17.35 14.75 2.14
C ALA A 200 18.23 14.45 3.37
N SER A 201 17.74 14.88 4.53
CA SER A 201 18.46 14.80 5.80
C SER A 201 18.53 13.36 6.34
N LYS A 202 19.60 13.06 7.08
CA LYS A 202 19.72 11.79 7.83
C LYS A 202 18.53 11.65 8.78
N GLY A 203 17.94 10.46 8.82
CA GLY A 203 16.81 10.12 9.68
C GLY A 203 15.45 10.60 9.16
N CYS A 204 15.41 11.33 8.04
CA CYS A 204 14.17 11.74 7.38
C CYS A 204 13.88 10.85 6.17
N SER A 205 12.60 10.62 5.88
CA SER A 205 12.15 10.19 4.56
C SER A 205 11.94 11.43 3.69
N GLN A 206 12.30 11.38 2.41
CA GLN A 206 12.02 12.51 1.49
C GLN A 206 10.54 12.56 1.08
N ARG A 207 9.81 11.44 1.25
CA ARG A 207 8.38 11.31 0.96
C ARG A 207 7.62 10.94 2.24
N ARG A 208 6.31 10.80 2.11
CA ARG A 208 5.40 10.48 3.22
C ARG A 208 5.95 9.30 4.05
N PRO A 209 6.21 9.49 5.35
CA PRO A 209 6.63 8.41 6.23
C PRO A 209 5.44 7.48 6.52
N GLY A 210 5.76 6.29 7.01
CA GLY A 210 4.76 5.28 7.40
C GLY A 210 4.34 4.36 6.27
N LEU A 211 3.75 3.24 6.66
CA LEU A 211 3.30 2.20 5.75
C LEU A 211 1.97 2.60 5.10
N HIS A 212 1.91 2.56 3.78
CA HIS A 212 0.73 2.95 3.02
C HIS A 212 0.57 2.18 1.70
N THR A 213 -0.60 2.29 1.09
CA THR A 213 -0.88 1.99 -0.33
C THR A 213 -1.10 3.30 -1.10
N GLU A 214 -0.94 3.29 -2.42
CA GLU A 214 -1.19 4.50 -3.24
C GLU A 214 -2.68 4.67 -3.54
N GLY A 215 -3.38 3.57 -3.80
CA GLY A 215 -4.83 3.51 -3.80
C GLY A 215 -5.35 3.53 -2.36
N PHE A 216 -6.52 4.14 -2.17
CA PHE A 216 -7.10 4.30 -0.85
C PHE A 216 -8.61 4.29 -0.89
N ALA A 217 -9.19 3.84 0.22
CA ALA A 217 -10.60 4.01 0.51
C ALA A 217 -10.83 5.43 1.03
N GLY A 218 -11.62 6.21 0.31
CA GLY A 218 -12.06 7.54 0.74
C GLY A 218 -13.57 7.57 0.93
N PRO A 219 -14.11 8.46 1.80
CA PRO A 219 -15.49 8.86 1.64
C PRO A 219 -15.65 9.43 0.22
N THR A 220 -16.72 9.05 -0.46
CA THR A 220 -17.11 9.71 -1.71
C THR A 220 -17.18 11.20 -1.45
N VAL A 221 -16.50 12.00 -2.27
CA VAL A 221 -16.53 13.45 -2.20
C VAL A 221 -17.90 13.91 -2.71
N GLU A 222 -18.96 13.63 -1.98
CA GLU A 222 -20.25 14.29 -2.13
C GLU A 222 -20.52 15.02 -0.82
N GLY A 223 -20.60 16.34 -0.95
CA GLY A 223 -20.48 17.27 0.16
C GLY A 223 -21.65 17.24 1.14
N THR A 224 -21.54 18.14 2.11
CA THR A 224 -22.63 18.57 3.01
C THR A 224 -23.02 17.62 4.13
N GLY A 225 -22.09 17.26 5.02
CA GLY A 225 -22.40 16.94 6.45
C GLY A 225 -23.44 15.85 6.76
N ALA A 226 -23.95 15.15 5.76
CA ALA A 226 -24.95 14.10 5.89
C ALA A 226 -24.21 12.80 6.16
N GLU A 227 -24.72 12.02 7.11
CA GLU A 227 -24.20 10.71 7.51
C GLU A 227 -23.56 9.96 6.33
N CYS A 228 -22.27 9.62 6.46
CA CYS A 228 -21.50 8.85 5.48
C CYS A 228 -22.07 7.43 5.39
N LYS A 229 -23.22 7.28 4.72
CA LYS A 229 -23.93 5.99 4.50
C LYS A 229 -23.39 5.24 3.29
N GLN A 230 -22.52 5.85 2.49
CA GLN A 230 -21.92 5.19 1.34
C GLN A 230 -20.71 4.35 1.77
N LYS A 231 -20.67 3.11 1.30
CA LYS A 231 -19.52 2.21 1.46
C LYS A 231 -18.28 2.90 0.87
N SER A 232 -17.17 2.89 1.59
CA SER A 232 -15.91 3.48 1.13
C SER A 232 -15.55 2.93 -0.25
N PHE A 233 -15.32 3.83 -1.20
CA PHE A 233 -14.96 3.48 -2.58
C PHE A 233 -13.43 3.49 -2.73
N TRP A 234 -12.89 2.52 -3.47
CA TRP A 234 -11.46 2.47 -3.78
C TRP A 234 -11.13 3.50 -4.86
N HIS A 235 -10.36 4.53 -4.52
CA HIS A 235 -9.87 5.50 -5.50
C HIS A 235 -8.66 4.91 -6.23
N PRO A 236 -8.78 4.53 -7.51
CA PRO A 236 -7.70 3.89 -8.24
C PRO A 236 -6.54 4.86 -8.48
N TRP A 237 -5.32 4.35 -8.43
CA TRP A 237 -4.09 5.11 -8.64
C TRP A 237 -3.12 4.38 -9.58
N GLY A 238 -3.55 4.18 -10.82
CA GLY A 238 -2.89 3.35 -11.84
C GLY A 238 -3.37 1.90 -11.83
N VAL A 239 -3.91 1.40 -10.71
CA VAL A 239 -4.43 0.03 -10.46
C VAL A 239 -3.37 -1.05 -10.57
N GLY A 240 -2.75 -1.23 -11.73
CA GLY A 240 -1.72 -2.23 -11.95
C GLY A 240 -2.26 -3.66 -12.01
N GLU A 241 -1.98 -4.34 -13.12
CA GLU A 241 -2.21 -5.75 -13.32
C GLU A 241 -1.00 -6.35 -14.05
N ALA A 242 -0.44 -7.45 -13.54
CA ALA A 242 0.66 -8.15 -14.18
C ALA A 242 0.14 -9.31 -15.02
N PHE A 243 0.56 -9.38 -16.28
CA PHE A 243 0.26 -10.51 -17.15
C PHE A 243 1.45 -11.45 -17.20
N ARG A 244 1.21 -12.71 -16.85
CA ARG A 244 2.11 -13.78 -17.24
C ARG A 244 1.95 -14.03 -18.73
N ARG A 245 2.96 -13.64 -19.50
CA ARG A 245 3.06 -14.04 -20.90
C ARG A 245 3.39 -15.53 -20.95
N ARG A 246 2.37 -16.40 -20.93
CA ARG A 246 2.57 -17.82 -21.26
C ARG A 246 3.03 -17.87 -22.71
N LYS A 247 4.22 -18.39 -23.01
CA LYS A 247 4.46 -18.83 -24.40
C LYS A 247 3.59 -20.05 -24.62
N ARG A 248 3.01 -20.14 -25.82
CA ARG A 248 2.22 -21.29 -26.24
C ARG A 248 3.12 -22.53 -26.19
N GLY A 249 2.87 -23.43 -25.25
CA GLY A 249 3.67 -24.65 -25.03
C GLY A 249 4.60 -24.63 -23.81
N ASP A 250 4.72 -23.51 -23.09
CA ASP A 250 5.44 -23.50 -21.81
C ASP A 250 4.65 -24.33 -20.78
N ASP A 251 5.35 -25.25 -20.10
CA ASP A 251 4.78 -26.00 -18.98
C ASP A 251 4.38 -25.00 -17.88
N PRO A 252 3.10 -24.99 -17.44
CA PRO A 252 2.61 -24.10 -16.39
C PRO A 252 3.44 -24.12 -15.11
N ARG A 253 4.16 -25.21 -14.84
CA ARG A 253 4.98 -25.38 -13.64
C ARG A 253 6.39 -24.81 -13.78
N THR A 254 6.87 -24.60 -15.00
CA THR A 254 8.26 -24.20 -15.28
C THR A 254 8.38 -22.92 -16.11
N ALA A 255 7.26 -22.34 -16.57
CA ALA A 255 7.22 -21.05 -17.24
C ALA A 255 7.89 -19.99 -16.36
N THR A 256 9.14 -19.67 -16.69
CA THR A 256 9.91 -18.63 -16.03
C THR A 256 9.64 -17.31 -16.74
N CYS A 257 9.29 -16.27 -16.00
CA CYS A 257 9.17 -14.89 -16.50
C CYS A 257 10.56 -14.40 -16.93
N THR A 258 11.06 -14.86 -18.06
CA THR A 258 12.39 -14.50 -18.61
C THR A 258 12.30 -13.42 -19.69
N GLY A 259 11.12 -12.81 -19.86
CA GLY A 259 10.94 -11.59 -20.65
C GLY A 259 10.63 -10.40 -19.76
N PRO A 260 10.78 -9.15 -20.28
CA PRO A 260 10.30 -7.97 -19.60
C PRO A 260 8.84 -8.18 -19.20
N GLY A 261 8.52 -7.90 -17.94
CA GLY A 261 7.17 -8.07 -17.43
C GLY A 261 6.19 -7.26 -18.28
N SER A 262 5.05 -7.86 -18.60
CA SER A 262 3.97 -7.20 -19.32
C SER A 262 2.90 -6.83 -18.30
N TYR A 263 2.62 -5.53 -18.18
CA TYR A 263 1.67 -5.01 -17.22
C TYR A 263 0.57 -4.21 -17.93
N ARG A 264 -0.54 -4.00 -17.23
CA ARG A 264 -1.55 -2.98 -17.54
C ARG A 264 -1.64 -2.04 -16.36
N GLY A 265 -1.52 -0.75 -16.66
CA GLY A 265 -1.48 0.28 -15.63
C GLY A 265 -0.36 0.10 -14.61
N GLY A 266 -0.60 0.55 -13.38
CA GLY A 266 0.31 0.49 -12.23
C GLY A 266 1.18 1.73 -12.07
N ILE A 267 2.21 1.57 -11.24
CA ILE A 267 3.08 2.64 -10.76
C ILE A 267 4.52 2.18 -10.92
N PHE A 268 5.32 2.96 -11.63
CA PHE A 268 6.75 2.76 -11.73
C PHE A 268 7.48 3.70 -10.78
N MET A 269 8.54 3.22 -10.13
CA MET A 269 9.33 4.04 -9.23
C MET A 269 10.81 3.65 -9.21
N ALA A 270 11.67 4.65 -9.08
CA ALA A 270 13.11 4.49 -8.97
C ALA A 270 13.72 5.60 -8.07
N SER A 271 14.92 5.35 -7.54
CA SER A 271 15.63 6.31 -6.68
C SER A 271 17.14 6.16 -6.82
N THR A 272 17.89 7.26 -6.88
CA THR A 272 19.36 7.22 -6.87
C THR A 272 19.97 6.81 -5.52
N VAL A 273 19.14 6.78 -4.47
CA VAL A 273 19.54 6.35 -3.13
C VAL A 273 18.80 5.06 -2.78
N GLY A 274 19.56 3.97 -2.59
CA GLY A 274 19.05 2.66 -2.17
C GLY A 274 18.68 2.63 -0.69
N GLY A 275 17.92 1.62 -0.29
CA GLY A 275 17.45 1.47 1.09
C GLY A 275 16.39 2.49 1.51
N THR A 276 15.80 3.23 0.56
CA THR A 276 14.87 4.36 0.84
C THR A 276 13.40 4.02 0.66
N CYS A 277 13.09 2.85 0.11
CA CYS A 277 11.74 2.36 -0.01
C CYS A 277 11.71 0.84 0.17
N ARG A 278 10.67 0.38 0.86
CA ARG A 278 10.35 -1.04 0.99
C ARG A 278 8.97 -1.32 0.44
N LEU A 279 8.85 -2.43 -0.29
CA LEU A 279 7.64 -2.96 -0.89
C LEU A 279 7.31 -4.31 -0.25
N TRP A 280 6.04 -4.62 -0.02
CA TRP A 280 5.61 -5.95 0.42
C TRP A 280 4.84 -6.64 -0.70
N ASN A 281 5.07 -7.95 -0.83
CA ASN A 281 4.41 -8.76 -1.83
C ASN A 281 3.02 -9.17 -1.33
N ALA A 282 2.14 -8.19 -1.20
CA ALA A 282 0.75 -8.31 -0.81
C ALA A 282 -0.06 -7.26 -1.56
N MET A 283 -1.36 -7.48 -1.74
CA MET A 283 -2.26 -6.48 -2.34
C MET A 283 -3.46 -6.26 -1.46
N LEU A 284 -3.72 -5.01 -1.07
CA LEU A 284 -4.80 -4.65 -0.17
C LEU A 284 -5.92 -3.95 -0.93
N ARG A 285 -6.72 -4.72 -1.66
CA ARG A 285 -7.90 -4.18 -2.38
C ARG A 285 -9.13 -4.04 -1.47
N GLU A 286 -9.14 -4.73 -0.33
CA GLU A 286 -10.21 -4.63 0.66
C GLU A 286 -10.14 -3.27 1.36
N SER A 287 -11.12 -2.39 1.07
CA SER A 287 -11.16 -1.02 1.59
C SER A 287 -11.19 -0.97 3.12
N GLU A 288 -11.71 -1.99 3.79
CA GLU A 288 -11.78 -2.07 5.26
C GLU A 288 -10.41 -2.24 5.93
N LEU A 289 -9.39 -2.67 5.18
CA LEU A 289 -8.02 -2.80 5.68
C LEU A 289 -7.19 -1.52 5.47
N VAL A 290 -7.69 -0.59 4.66
CA VAL A 290 -6.95 0.59 4.23
C VAL A 290 -7.56 1.81 4.90
N GLY A 291 -6.83 2.35 5.87
CA GLY A 291 -7.22 3.54 6.60
C GLY A 291 -7.09 4.82 5.75
N ALA A 292 -7.32 5.95 6.41
CA ALA A 292 -7.35 7.27 5.78
C ALA A 292 -6.13 7.52 4.88
N VAL A 293 -6.40 7.97 3.65
CA VAL A 293 -5.38 8.32 2.66
C VAL A 293 -4.42 7.16 2.39
N GLY A 294 -4.86 5.90 2.50
CA GLY A 294 -4.02 4.73 2.21
C GLY A 294 -3.18 4.25 3.40
N SER A 295 -3.37 4.80 4.59
CA SER A 295 -2.62 4.39 5.79
C SER A 295 -2.91 2.95 6.17
N ILE A 296 -1.87 2.14 6.34
CA ILE A 296 -1.97 0.73 6.74
C ILE A 296 -0.95 0.37 7.83
N GLU A 297 -0.56 1.37 8.64
CA GLU A 297 0.45 1.20 9.69
C GLU A 297 0.05 0.14 10.74
N HIS A 298 -1.25 -0.05 10.97
CA HIS A 298 -1.79 -1.11 11.83
C HIS A 298 -1.50 -2.53 11.29
N LEU A 299 -1.27 -2.68 9.98
CA LEU A 299 -0.93 -3.95 9.34
C LEU A 299 0.57 -4.26 9.33
N ARG A 300 1.44 -3.38 9.84
CA ARG A 300 2.91 -3.58 9.79
C ARG A 300 3.32 -4.95 10.33
N HIS A 301 2.85 -5.32 11.52
CA HIS A 301 3.24 -6.58 12.14
C HIS A 301 2.66 -7.81 11.42
N PRO A 302 1.36 -7.85 11.06
CA PRO A 302 0.80 -8.87 10.16
C PRO A 302 1.58 -9.03 8.85
N LEU A 303 1.85 -7.92 8.13
CA LEU A 303 2.59 -7.93 6.86
C LEU A 303 4.01 -8.47 7.03
N SER A 304 4.70 -8.11 8.11
CA SER A 304 6.06 -8.61 8.39
C SER A 304 6.13 -10.12 8.59
N ARG A 305 5.03 -10.73 9.06
CA ARG A 305 4.94 -12.18 9.29
C ARG A 305 4.44 -12.95 8.07
N GLN A 306 3.49 -12.37 7.34
CA GLN A 306 2.74 -13.07 6.29
C GLN A 306 3.28 -12.81 4.88
N ALA A 307 3.84 -11.62 4.63
CA ALA A 307 4.27 -11.21 3.30
C ALA A 307 5.78 -11.05 3.22
N THR A 308 6.36 -11.49 2.11
CA THR A 308 7.75 -11.19 1.79
C THR A 308 7.89 -9.70 1.45
N SER A 309 9.04 -9.11 1.75
CA SER A 309 9.30 -7.70 1.46
C SER A 309 10.61 -7.51 0.71
N CYS A 310 10.66 -6.51 -0.18
CA CYS A 310 11.85 -6.12 -0.92
C CYS A 310 12.19 -4.67 -0.55
N THR A 311 13.46 -4.41 -0.24
CA THR A 311 13.96 -3.04 -0.06
C THR A 311 14.73 -2.62 -1.32
N MET A 312 14.22 -1.60 -2.01
CA MET A 312 14.76 -1.14 -3.28
C MET A 312 16.20 -0.66 -3.12
N GLN A 313 17.09 -1.06 -4.04
CA GLN A 313 18.44 -0.52 -4.13
C GLN A 313 18.49 0.73 -5.01
N ALA A 314 19.66 1.39 -5.02
CA ALA A 314 19.87 2.55 -5.86
C ALA A 314 19.74 2.13 -7.32
N ASN A 315 19.07 2.97 -8.11
CA ASN A 315 18.93 2.82 -9.56
C ASN A 315 18.16 1.58 -10.02
N GLU A 316 17.46 0.87 -9.13
CA GLU A 316 16.52 -0.18 -9.50
C GLU A 316 15.15 0.46 -9.83
N LEU A 317 14.56 0.10 -10.97
CA LEU A 317 13.22 0.47 -11.40
C LEU A 317 12.25 -0.64 -11.04
N PHE A 318 11.24 -0.31 -10.26
CA PHE A 318 10.18 -1.23 -9.86
C PHE A 318 8.85 -0.80 -10.45
N TRP A 319 8.03 -1.79 -10.80
CA TRP A 319 6.60 -1.64 -11.07
C TRP A 319 5.82 -2.16 -9.86
N MET A 320 4.71 -1.52 -9.50
CA MET A 320 3.81 -2.00 -8.46
C MET A 320 2.35 -1.63 -8.74
N THR A 321 1.42 -2.38 -8.13
CA THR A 321 0.00 -2.03 -8.10
C THR A 321 -0.27 -0.86 -7.15
N ASP A 322 -1.42 -0.22 -7.29
CA ASP A 322 -1.84 0.84 -6.35
C ASP A 322 -2.22 0.28 -4.96
N ALA A 323 -2.51 -1.01 -4.88
CA ALA A 323 -2.85 -1.73 -3.67
C ALA A 323 -1.63 -2.33 -2.95
N THR A 324 -0.42 -2.12 -3.47
CA THR A 324 0.82 -2.69 -2.92
C THR A 324 1.25 -1.91 -1.67
N PRO A 325 1.35 -2.57 -0.50
CA PRO A 325 1.92 -1.94 0.68
C PRO A 325 3.37 -1.54 0.43
N HIS A 326 3.69 -0.29 0.77
CA HIS A 326 5.03 0.23 0.68
C HIS A 326 5.27 1.33 1.71
N GLU A 327 6.53 1.60 2.00
CA GLU A 327 6.93 2.68 2.91
C GLU A 327 8.17 3.40 2.41
N SER A 328 8.23 4.71 2.67
CA SER A 328 9.47 5.47 2.53
C SER A 328 10.28 5.34 3.81
N LEU A 329 11.50 4.83 3.69
CA LEU A 329 12.40 4.59 4.81
C LEU A 329 13.25 5.83 5.14
N PRO A 330 13.52 6.09 6.43
CA PRO A 330 14.48 7.11 6.84
C PRO A 330 15.87 6.89 6.22
N LEU A 331 16.51 7.96 5.77
CA LEU A 331 17.86 7.89 5.22
C LEU A 331 18.91 7.63 6.29
N ALA A 332 19.83 6.69 6.03
CA ALA A 332 20.95 6.41 6.94
C ALA A 332 21.96 7.56 7.03
N LYS A 333 22.09 8.35 5.95
CA LYS A 333 22.98 9.51 5.83
C LYS A 333 22.31 10.63 5.02
N ARG A 334 22.75 11.87 5.23
CA ARG A 334 22.36 12.99 4.37
C ARG A 334 22.82 12.70 2.95
N SER A 335 21.94 12.84 1.97
CA SER A 335 22.26 12.54 0.57
C SER A 335 21.43 13.42 -0.35
N TYR A 336 21.99 13.74 -1.51
CA TYR A 336 21.21 14.25 -2.63
C TYR A 336 20.49 13.06 -3.27
N ARG A 337 19.17 13.15 -3.41
CA ARG A 337 18.32 12.07 -3.92
C ARG A 337 17.52 12.58 -5.09
N GLN A 338 17.57 11.84 -6.19
CA GLN A 338 16.64 11.96 -7.31
C GLN A 338 15.63 10.83 -7.17
N TYR A 339 14.35 11.18 -7.08
CA TYR A 339 13.24 10.25 -7.02
C TYR A 339 12.38 10.38 -8.28
N PHE A 340 12.12 9.25 -8.92
CA PHE A 340 11.26 9.15 -10.09
C PHE A 340 10.04 8.31 -9.75
N ARG A 341 8.86 8.75 -10.17
CA ARG A 341 7.64 7.95 -10.19
C ARG A 341 6.79 8.27 -11.40
N LEU A 342 6.33 7.24 -12.11
CA LEU A 342 5.36 7.34 -13.19
C LEU A 342 4.10 6.57 -12.80
N VAL A 343 2.97 7.26 -12.70
CA VAL A 343 1.65 6.65 -12.53
C VAL A 343 0.96 6.61 -13.88
N THR A 344 0.44 5.44 -14.25
CA THR A 344 -0.27 5.23 -15.52
C THR A 344 -1.69 5.81 -15.50
N SER A 345 -2.48 5.58 -16.55
CA SER A 345 -3.69 6.38 -16.82
C SER A 345 -4.87 6.20 -15.88
N ASN A 346 -4.93 5.10 -15.13
CA ASN A 346 -6.10 4.76 -14.32
C ASN A 346 -6.10 5.46 -12.95
N VAL A 347 -6.16 6.79 -12.94
CA VAL A 347 -6.21 7.63 -11.74
C VAL A 347 -7.63 8.14 -11.54
N GLY A 348 -8.25 7.88 -10.38
CA GLY A 348 -9.61 8.34 -10.10
C GLY A 348 -9.69 9.78 -9.58
N VAL A 349 -8.64 10.26 -8.91
CA VAL A 349 -8.61 11.56 -8.24
C VAL A 349 -7.25 12.23 -8.43
N TRP A 350 -7.28 13.52 -8.81
CA TRP A 350 -6.10 14.37 -8.95
C TRP A 350 -6.22 15.59 -8.02
N TYR A 351 -5.28 15.74 -7.09
CA TYR A 351 -5.33 16.79 -6.07
C TYR A 351 -4.57 18.02 -6.54
N ALA A 352 -5.29 19.05 -6.99
CA ALA A 352 -4.71 20.27 -7.57
C ALA A 352 -3.78 21.00 -6.60
N ALA A 353 -4.13 21.08 -5.31
CA ALA A 353 -3.31 21.72 -4.28
C ALA A 353 -1.97 21.01 -4.02
N HIS A 354 -1.82 19.76 -4.47
CA HIS A 354 -0.63 18.95 -4.24
C HIS A 354 0.02 18.45 -5.52
N SER A 355 -0.48 18.84 -6.69
CA SER A 355 -0.01 18.35 -7.98
C SER A 355 0.47 19.51 -8.86
N THR A 356 1.38 19.23 -9.76
CA THR A 356 1.96 20.22 -10.66
C THR A 356 1.17 20.24 -11.97
N PRO A 357 0.54 21.35 -12.37
CA PRO A 357 -0.10 21.43 -13.68
C PRO A 357 0.96 21.37 -14.79
N ASN A 358 0.61 20.82 -15.95
CA ASN A 358 1.52 20.82 -17.10
C ASN A 358 1.42 22.16 -17.85
N PRO A 359 2.50 22.94 -17.98
CA PRO A 359 2.48 24.24 -18.68
C PRO A 359 2.17 24.16 -20.17
N LEU A 360 2.28 22.97 -20.78
CA LEU A 360 1.93 22.73 -22.18
C LEU A 360 0.44 22.44 -22.39
N GLY A 361 -0.37 22.47 -21.33
CA GLY A 361 -1.83 22.38 -21.41
C GLY A 361 -2.40 20.96 -21.32
N THR A 362 -1.58 19.92 -21.13
CA THR A 362 -2.12 18.58 -20.82
C THR A 362 -2.82 18.62 -19.47
N VAL A 363 -4.07 18.14 -19.42
CA VAL A 363 -4.89 18.08 -18.20
C VAL A 363 -5.33 16.65 -17.91
N PRO A 364 -5.68 16.31 -16.66
CA PRO A 364 -6.34 15.04 -16.36
C PRO A 364 -7.61 14.85 -17.23
N PRO A 365 -7.90 13.64 -17.72
CA PRO A 365 -9.10 13.39 -18.52
C PRO A 365 -10.38 13.55 -17.70
N ALA A 366 -11.52 13.73 -18.37
CA ALA A 366 -12.79 14.10 -17.74
C ALA A 366 -13.30 13.13 -16.65
N HIS A 367 -12.90 11.86 -16.68
CA HIS A 367 -13.28 10.89 -15.65
C HIS A 367 -12.47 11.02 -14.35
N VAL A 368 -11.40 11.81 -14.34
CA VAL A 368 -10.55 12.04 -13.17
C VAL A 368 -11.10 13.22 -12.38
N SER A 369 -11.50 12.97 -11.14
CA SER A 369 -12.00 14.02 -10.26
C SER A 369 -10.87 14.96 -9.84
N ILE A 370 -10.95 16.22 -10.23
CA ILE A 370 -10.00 17.26 -9.80
C ILE A 370 -10.46 17.81 -8.45
N VAL A 371 -9.66 17.59 -7.41
CA VAL A 371 -9.93 18.03 -6.04
C VAL A 371 -9.04 19.23 -5.72
N THR A 372 -9.66 20.35 -5.32
CA THR A 372 -8.96 21.61 -5.03
C THR A 372 -8.58 21.80 -3.56
N HIS A 373 -9.22 21.07 -2.64
CA HIS A 373 -8.89 21.13 -1.22
C HIS A 373 -7.62 20.32 -0.87
N ASP A 374 -7.07 20.59 0.31
CA ASP A 374 -5.89 19.91 0.82
C ASP A 374 -6.20 18.43 1.14
N LYS A 375 -5.41 17.52 0.56
CA LYS A 375 -5.56 16.05 0.65
C LYS A 375 -5.47 15.53 2.07
N PHE A 376 -4.75 16.21 2.96
CA PHE A 376 -4.41 15.72 4.29
C PHE A 376 -5.31 16.29 5.38
N THR A 377 -5.81 17.51 5.18
CA THR A 377 -6.64 18.23 6.14
C THR A 377 -8.09 18.34 5.70
N GLY A 378 -8.39 18.12 4.42
CA GLY A 378 -9.72 18.30 3.83
C GLY A 378 -10.16 19.75 3.72
N LYS A 379 -9.34 20.72 4.15
CA LYS A 379 -9.68 22.14 4.16
C LYS A 379 -9.42 22.77 2.80
N ASP A 380 -10.27 23.73 2.44
CA ASP A 380 -9.98 24.58 1.28
C ASP A 380 -8.80 25.51 1.65
N PRO A 381 -7.71 25.54 0.86
CA PRO A 381 -6.56 26.40 1.14
C PRO A 381 -6.91 27.88 1.24
N ASP A 382 -8.02 28.34 0.63
CA ASP A 382 -8.46 29.73 0.67
C ASP A 382 -9.36 30.08 1.87
N GLU A 383 -9.87 29.08 2.60
CA GLU A 383 -10.80 29.29 3.73
C GLU A 383 -10.15 30.15 4.83
N GLY A 384 -8.88 29.90 5.14
CA GLY A 384 -8.11 30.69 6.12
C GLY A 384 -7.75 32.12 5.65
N ARG A 385 -7.79 32.41 4.34
CA ARG A 385 -7.55 33.77 3.82
C ARG A 385 -8.77 34.66 3.90
N ARG A 386 -9.98 34.09 3.82
CA ARG A 386 -11.24 34.86 3.85
C ARG A 386 -11.59 35.37 5.24
N GLU A 387 -11.28 34.61 6.29
CA GLU A 387 -11.55 35.01 7.68
C GLU A 387 -10.67 36.20 8.13
N GLY A 388 -9.45 36.32 7.61
CA GLY A 388 -8.54 37.43 7.94
C GLY A 388 -8.91 38.79 7.34
N HIS A 389 -9.83 38.85 6.38
CA HIS A 389 -10.25 40.10 5.73
C HIS A 389 -11.60 40.66 6.21
N GLN A 390 -12.35 39.89 7.02
CA GLN A 390 -13.58 40.38 7.64
C GLN A 390 -13.37 41.02 9.03
N GLY A 391 -12.16 40.93 9.60
CA GLY A 391 -11.84 41.45 10.95
C GLY A 391 -11.47 42.93 11.07
N GLU A 392 -11.21 43.65 9.98
CA GLU A 392 -10.73 45.06 10.03
C GLU A 392 -11.78 46.14 9.66
N ARG A 393 -13.05 45.76 9.45
CA ARG A 393 -14.13 46.73 9.19
C ARG A 393 -15.31 46.58 10.15
N ASN A 394 -15.09 46.87 11.43
CA ASN A 394 -16.06 47.53 12.32
C ASN A 394 -15.57 47.49 13.78
N THR A 395 -14.71 48.43 14.15
CA THR A 395 -14.61 48.89 15.54
C THR A 395 -15.45 50.15 15.71
N THR A 396 -16.78 50.00 15.65
CA THR A 396 -17.68 51.01 16.22
C THR A 396 -17.81 50.71 17.72
N HIS A 397 -17.37 51.65 18.53
CA HIS A 397 -17.53 51.68 19.98
C HIS A 397 -18.98 51.37 20.38
N VAL A 398 -19.20 50.26 21.07
CA VAL A 398 -20.43 50.00 21.84
C VAL A 398 -20.06 49.98 23.32
N LEU A 399 -20.72 50.85 24.08
CA LEU A 399 -20.61 51.03 25.52
C LEU A 399 -21.10 49.77 26.30
N PRO A 400 -20.60 49.54 27.52
CA PRO A 400 -20.95 48.36 28.29
C PRO A 400 -22.29 48.53 29.01
N THR A 401 -23.27 47.68 28.70
CA THR A 401 -24.48 47.51 29.51
C THR A 401 -24.33 46.32 30.47
N THR A 402 -24.25 46.67 31.75
CA THR A 402 -24.75 45.99 32.96
C THR A 402 -24.97 44.47 32.96
N ALA A 403 -24.22 43.83 33.84
CA ALA A 403 -24.31 42.43 34.23
C ALA A 403 -25.65 42.05 34.90
N HIS A 404 -26.27 40.96 34.43
CA HIS A 404 -27.23 40.18 35.19
C HIS A 404 -26.63 38.82 35.55
N LYS A 405 -26.62 38.51 36.86
CA LYS A 405 -26.31 37.18 37.41
C LYS A 405 -27.39 36.17 36.99
N PRO A 406 -27.04 34.97 36.48
CA PRO A 406 -27.96 33.86 36.48
C PRO A 406 -27.92 33.10 37.80
N ALA A 407 -29.11 32.72 38.26
CA ALA A 407 -29.34 31.87 39.42
C ALA A 407 -28.78 30.45 39.18
N ALA A 408 -28.26 29.85 40.24
CA ALA A 408 -27.79 28.47 40.24
C ALA A 408 -28.97 27.50 40.06
N LEU A 409 -29.00 26.81 38.92
CA LEU A 409 -29.88 25.67 38.67
C LEU A 409 -29.13 24.41 39.08
N VAL A 410 -29.55 23.79 40.19
CA VAL A 410 -29.08 22.46 40.60
C VAL A 410 -29.74 21.44 39.66
N MET A 411 -28.99 20.97 38.66
CA MET A 411 -29.38 19.80 37.86
C MET A 411 -29.01 18.53 38.62
N THR A 412 -30.00 17.76 39.03
CA THR A 412 -29.85 16.35 39.39
C THR A 412 -29.55 15.55 38.13
N LEU A 413 -28.37 14.92 38.09
CA LEU A 413 -27.98 14.01 37.01
C LEU A 413 -28.84 12.74 37.08
N PRO A 414 -29.49 12.31 35.99
CA PRO A 414 -30.15 11.01 35.95
C PRO A 414 -29.10 9.89 36.03
N ALA A 415 -29.47 8.81 36.72
CA ALA A 415 -28.65 7.61 36.81
C ALA A 415 -28.27 7.11 35.41
N ARG A 416 -26.96 6.89 35.19
CA ARG A 416 -26.45 6.38 33.91
C ARG A 416 -27.09 5.02 33.60
N PRO A 417 -27.61 4.79 32.38
CA PRO A 417 -28.11 3.47 32.00
C PRO A 417 -26.95 2.46 32.05
N ARG A 418 -27.23 1.27 32.58
CA ARG A 418 -26.29 0.14 32.55
C ARG A 418 -26.13 -0.32 31.10
N VAL A 419 -25.13 0.21 30.41
CA VAL A 419 -24.72 -0.30 29.10
C VAL A 419 -24.08 -1.67 29.33
N SER A 420 -24.57 -2.70 28.64
CA SER A 420 -23.99 -4.04 28.80
C SER A 420 -22.56 -4.06 28.24
N VAL A 421 -21.67 -4.83 28.88
CA VAL A 421 -20.28 -5.02 28.42
C VAL A 421 -20.24 -5.49 26.96
N ALA A 422 -21.21 -6.31 26.54
CA ALA A 422 -21.36 -6.75 25.15
C ALA A 422 -21.64 -5.59 24.18
N GLU A 423 -22.47 -4.63 24.59
CA GLU A 423 -22.82 -3.47 23.76
C GLU A 423 -21.67 -2.46 23.68
N VAL A 424 -20.92 -2.29 24.77
CA VAL A 424 -19.65 -1.54 24.77
C VAL A 424 -18.63 -2.23 23.88
N LEU A 425 -18.50 -3.57 23.95
CA LEU A 425 -17.59 -4.31 23.07
C LEU A 425 -17.96 -4.14 21.60
N VAL A 426 -19.24 -4.26 21.24
CA VAL A 426 -19.70 -4.08 19.86
C VAL A 426 -19.48 -2.64 19.38
N LYS A 427 -19.73 -1.63 20.22
CA LYS A 427 -19.48 -0.22 19.90
C LYS A 427 -17.98 0.07 19.77
N SER A 428 -17.15 -0.41 20.69
CA SER A 428 -15.69 -0.24 20.64
C SER A 428 -15.05 -1.00 19.47
N LEU A 429 -15.53 -2.20 19.14
CA LEU A 429 -15.09 -2.93 17.94
C LEU A 429 -15.52 -2.24 16.65
N ARG A 430 -16.70 -1.59 16.63
CA ARG A 430 -17.11 -0.72 15.51
C ARG A 430 -16.27 0.55 15.43
N SER A 431 -15.92 1.18 16.55
CA SER A 431 -15.04 2.35 16.58
C SER A 431 -13.59 2.00 16.18
N LEU A 432 -13.12 0.79 16.51
CA LEU A 432 -11.85 0.23 16.04
C LEU A 432 -11.87 -0.15 14.55
N ARG A 433 -13.05 -0.28 13.90
CA ARG A 433 -13.15 -0.36 12.43
C ARG A 433 -12.92 0.98 11.74
N PHE A 434 -12.95 2.10 12.47
CA PHE A 434 -12.81 3.46 11.94
C PHE A 434 -11.48 4.14 12.34
N MET A 435 -10.74 3.60 13.30
CA MET A 435 -9.34 3.98 13.60
C MET A 435 -8.39 3.18 12.73
#